data_AF-A0A369GTS9-F1
#
_entry.id   AF-A0A369GTS9-F1
#
_cell.length_a   1.000
_cell.length_b   1.000
_cell.length_c   1.000
_cell.angle_alpha   90.00
_cell.angle_beta   90.00
_cell.angle_gamma   90.00
#
_symmetry.space_group_name_H-M   'P 1'
#
loop_
_entity.id
_entity.type
_entity.pdbx_description
1 polymer ?
#
loop_
_entity_poly.entity_id
_entity_poly.type
_entity_poly.pdbx_seq_one_letter_code
_entity_poly.pdbx_strand_id
1 'polypeptide(L)'
;MDSRQEAEDAIEEANSLSDDEFLRRFIRPRDKNSSPDIWPTWTHPHTGAAYHLRLARTEALTEKEVDECLALVEETSGDDYRASAGGWRRGAKRREMGTPGLRNKRARDFYRRLGYGLDPSSPPERRELRGGREVESQYLILSLVVGRQ
;
A
#
# COMPACT_ATOMS: atom_id res chain seq x y z
N MET A 1 18.30 6.69 22.10
CA MET A 1 17.37 7.35 21.16
C MET A 1 16.11 6.52 21.11
N ASP A 2 14.96 7.16 20.90
CA ASP A 2 13.66 6.47 20.89
C ASP A 2 13.51 5.71 19.56
N SER A 3 13.55 4.37 19.62
CA SER A 3 13.44 3.47 18.45
C SER A 3 12.19 3.75 17.60
N ARG A 4 11.17 4.38 18.19
CA ARG A 4 9.97 4.84 17.46
C ARG A 4 10.24 6.03 16.55
N GLN A 5 10.98 7.03 17.02
CA GLN A 5 11.32 8.21 16.22
C GLN A 5 12.18 7.80 15.02
N GLU A 6 13.12 6.88 15.25
CA GLU A 6 13.97 6.32 14.18
C GLU A 6 13.15 5.63 13.07
N ALA A 7 12.06 4.94 13.43
CA ALA A 7 11.17 4.31 12.45
C ALA A 7 10.32 5.33 11.67
N GLU A 8 9.85 6.40 12.32
CA GLU A 8 9.12 7.49 11.66
C GLU A 8 10.02 8.22 10.67
N ASP A 9 11.21 8.58 11.12
CA ASP A 9 12.22 9.27 10.30
C ASP A 9 12.63 8.39 9.11
N ALA A 10 12.76 7.07 9.29
CA ALA A 10 13.09 6.14 8.20
C ALA A 10 11.96 6.03 7.15
N ILE A 11 10.70 6.06 7.58
CA ILE A 11 9.55 6.04 6.65
C ILE A 11 9.46 7.38 5.90
N GLU A 12 9.63 8.50 6.61
CA GLU A 12 9.62 9.82 6.00
C GLU A 12 10.77 10.00 5.01
N GLU A 13 11.98 9.58 5.38
CA GLU A 13 13.15 9.53 4.51
C GLU A 13 12.84 8.70 3.26
N ALA A 14 12.36 7.46 3.43
CA ALA A 14 12.04 6.57 2.32
C ALA A 14 10.98 7.15 1.37
N ASN A 15 9.96 7.85 1.89
CA ASN A 15 8.93 8.50 1.10
C ASN A 15 9.41 9.77 0.39
N SER A 16 10.49 10.39 0.87
CA SER A 16 11.10 11.59 0.27
C SER A 16 12.00 11.27 -0.94
N LEU A 17 12.43 10.01 -1.10
CA LEU A 17 13.32 9.59 -2.18
C LEU A 17 12.60 9.54 -3.54
N SER A 18 13.38 9.72 -4.61
CA SER A 18 12.94 9.34 -5.96
C SER A 18 12.80 7.82 -6.09
N ASP A 19 12.02 7.35 -7.06
CA ASP A 19 11.85 5.91 -7.34
C ASP A 19 13.21 5.23 -7.57
N ASP A 20 14.10 5.85 -8.36
CA ASP A 20 15.45 5.34 -8.64
C ASP A 20 16.30 5.22 -7.37
N GLU A 21 16.28 6.25 -6.53
CA GLU A 21 17.06 6.26 -5.29
C GLU A 21 16.51 5.26 -4.27
N PHE A 22 15.19 5.17 -4.15
CA PHE A 22 14.51 4.16 -3.34
C PHE A 22 14.89 2.74 -3.78
N LEU A 23 14.88 2.48 -5.09
CA LEU A 23 15.24 1.18 -5.66
C LEU A 23 16.70 0.81 -5.36
N ARG A 24 17.63 1.74 -5.58
CA ARG A 24 19.06 1.54 -5.28
C ARG A 24 19.31 1.26 -3.81
N ARG A 25 18.62 1.98 -2.92
CA ARG A 25 18.87 1.89 -1.48
C ARG A 25 18.21 0.67 -0.83
N PHE A 26 16.94 0.43 -1.13
CA PHE A 26 16.10 -0.53 -0.40
C PHE A 26 15.81 -1.84 -1.14
N ILE A 27 15.63 -1.82 -2.46
CA ILE A 27 15.23 -3.03 -3.21
C ILE A 27 16.44 -3.77 -3.79
N ARG A 28 17.42 -3.04 -4.32
CA ARG A 28 18.66 -3.57 -4.93
C ARG A 28 18.38 -4.69 -5.96
N PRO A 29 17.58 -4.43 -7.02
CA PRO A 29 17.41 -5.41 -8.09
C PRO A 29 18.78 -5.65 -8.75
N ARG A 30 19.25 -6.90 -8.73
CA ARG A 30 20.66 -7.24 -8.96
C ARG A 30 20.85 -7.96 -10.30
N ASP A 31 21.90 -7.59 -11.01
CA ASP A 31 22.89 -8.54 -11.52
C ASP A 31 24.28 -8.05 -11.06
N LYS A 32 25.20 -8.95 -10.67
CA LYS A 32 26.53 -8.58 -10.16
C LYS A 32 27.47 -8.06 -11.26
N ASN A 33 27.10 -8.26 -12.52
CA ASN A 33 27.95 -7.98 -13.68
C ASN A 33 27.36 -6.99 -14.69
N SER A 34 26.19 -6.40 -14.40
CA SER A 34 25.54 -5.44 -15.30
C SER A 34 25.20 -4.14 -14.57
N SER A 35 25.13 -3.04 -15.32
CA SER A 35 24.86 -1.68 -14.82
C SER A 35 23.86 -1.63 -13.66
N PRO A 36 24.06 -0.70 -12.71
CA PRO A 36 23.10 -0.49 -11.63
C PRO A 36 21.72 -0.25 -12.25
N ASP A 37 20.69 -0.87 -11.68
CA ASP A 37 19.25 -0.63 -11.97
C ASP A 37 18.53 -1.58 -12.94
N ILE A 38 19.09 -2.74 -13.30
CA ILE A 38 18.36 -3.70 -14.17
C ILE A 38 17.64 -4.76 -13.33
N TRP A 39 16.31 -4.72 -13.36
CA TRP A 39 15.47 -5.83 -12.87
C TRP A 39 15.74 -7.11 -13.66
N PRO A 40 15.72 -8.30 -13.03
CA PRO A 40 15.88 -9.55 -13.77
C PRO A 40 14.81 -9.65 -14.85
N THR A 41 15.25 -9.87 -16.09
CA THR A 41 14.36 -10.15 -17.21
C THR A 41 13.83 -11.57 -17.04
N TRP A 42 12.51 -11.73 -16.99
CA TRP A 42 11.88 -13.04 -16.99
C TRP A 42 11.45 -13.40 -18.41
N THR A 43 11.87 -14.57 -18.87
CA THR A 43 11.47 -15.10 -20.19
C THR A 43 10.43 -16.19 -20.00
N HIS A 44 9.26 -16.02 -20.62
CA HIS A 44 8.18 -16.99 -20.54
C HIS A 44 8.60 -18.32 -21.19
N PRO A 45 8.54 -19.46 -20.47
CA PRO A 45 9.15 -20.72 -20.90
C PRO A 45 8.52 -21.31 -22.16
N HIS A 46 7.27 -20.95 -22.48
CA HIS A 46 6.53 -21.49 -23.61
C HIS A 46 6.45 -20.56 -24.83
N THR A 47 6.54 -19.25 -24.62
CA THR A 47 6.32 -18.24 -25.68
C THR A 47 7.59 -17.50 -26.03
N GLY A 48 8.63 -17.60 -25.19
CA GLY A 48 9.85 -16.83 -25.34
C GLY A 48 9.69 -15.33 -25.09
N ALA A 49 8.51 -14.86 -24.69
CA ALA A 49 8.28 -13.45 -24.41
C ALA A 49 9.09 -13.00 -23.18
N ALA A 50 9.78 -11.87 -23.31
CA ALA A 50 10.57 -11.27 -22.23
C ALA A 50 9.74 -10.23 -21.47
N TYR A 51 9.84 -10.27 -20.14
CA TYR A 51 9.14 -9.38 -19.21
C TYR A 51 10.14 -8.75 -18.25
N HIS A 52 9.89 -7.50 -17.90
CA HIS A 52 10.66 -6.77 -16.90
C HIS A 52 9.73 -6.32 -15.78
N LEU A 53 10.24 -6.33 -14.55
CA LEU A 53 9.55 -5.72 -13.42
C LEU A 53 9.88 -4.24 -13.36
N ARG A 54 8.92 -3.44 -12.93
CA ARG A 54 9.09 -2.01 -12.64
C ARG A 54 8.37 -1.70 -11.34
N LEU A 55 9.05 -0.95 -10.47
CA LEU A 55 8.39 -0.29 -9.35
C LEU A 55 8.07 1.14 -9.80
N ALA A 56 6.87 1.59 -9.49
CA ALA A 56 6.41 2.93 -9.82
C ALA A 56 5.51 3.45 -8.71
N ARG A 57 5.61 4.74 -8.39
CA ARG A 57 4.57 5.41 -7.61
C ARG A 57 3.29 5.57 -8.43
N THR A 58 2.18 5.78 -7.73
CA THR A 58 0.86 5.99 -8.33
C THR A 58 0.84 7.17 -9.30
N GLU A 59 1.67 8.20 -9.08
CA GLU A 59 1.77 9.37 -9.95
C GLU A 59 2.54 9.08 -11.26
N ALA A 60 3.31 7.99 -11.30
CA ALA A 60 4.10 7.57 -12.45
C ALA A 60 3.39 6.50 -13.31
N LEU A 61 2.14 6.16 -12.99
CA LEU A 61 1.30 5.28 -13.81
C LEU A 61 0.52 6.09 -14.84
N THR A 62 0.49 5.59 -16.07
CA THR A 62 -0.37 6.14 -17.13
C THR A 62 -1.83 5.74 -16.90
N GLU A 63 -2.78 6.49 -17.49
CA GLU A 63 -4.20 6.12 -17.43
C GLU A 63 -4.47 4.71 -17.97
N LYS A 64 -3.75 4.32 -19.02
CA LYS A 64 -3.82 2.99 -19.62
C LYS A 64 -3.35 1.92 -18.65
N GLU A 65 -2.21 2.11 -17.98
CA GLU A 65 -1.70 1.15 -16.98
C GLU A 65 -2.67 1.00 -15.81
N VAL A 66 -3.27 2.10 -15.34
CA VAL A 66 -4.33 2.04 -14.31
C VAL A 66 -5.52 1.22 -14.80
N ASP A 67 -5.93 1.40 -16.06
CA ASP A 67 -7.03 0.63 -16.65
C ASP A 67 -6.74 -0.85 -16.81
N GLU A 68 -5.53 -1.21 -17.24
CA GLU A 68 -5.06 -2.59 -17.34
C GLU A 68 -4.99 -3.25 -15.95
N CYS A 69 -4.48 -2.56 -14.93
CA CYS A 69 -4.51 -3.03 -13.55
C CYS A 69 -5.95 -3.23 -13.05
N LEU A 70 -6.87 -2.30 -13.34
CA LEU A 70 -8.28 -2.46 -12.97
C LEU A 70 -8.93 -3.63 -13.67
N ALA A 71 -8.64 -3.85 -14.95
CA ALA A 71 -9.15 -4.99 -15.70
C ALA A 71 -8.66 -6.30 -15.08
N LEU A 72 -7.38 -6.38 -14.69
CA LEU A 72 -6.84 -7.55 -14.02
C LEU A 72 -7.54 -7.83 -12.67
N VAL A 73 -7.77 -6.81 -11.84
CA VAL A 73 -8.49 -6.97 -10.56
C VAL A 73 -9.95 -7.36 -10.79
N GLU A 74 -10.60 -6.80 -11.81
CA GLU A 74 -11.98 -7.15 -12.16
C GLU A 74 -12.11 -8.60 -12.63
N GLU A 75 -11.17 -9.07 -13.45
CA GLU A 75 -11.12 -10.45 -13.93
C GLU A 75 -10.87 -11.44 -12.79
N THR A 76 -9.93 -11.13 -11.90
CA THR A 76 -9.47 -12.07 -10.87
C THR A 76 -10.24 -11.99 -9.56
N SER A 77 -10.93 -10.89 -9.28
CA SER A 77 -11.59 -10.65 -7.99
C SER A 77 -12.93 -9.89 -8.11
N GLY A 78 -13.40 -9.60 -9.32
CA GLY A 78 -14.62 -8.83 -9.54
C GLY A 78 -15.86 -9.50 -8.96
N ASP A 79 -15.97 -10.82 -9.09
CA ASP A 79 -17.10 -11.59 -8.55
C ASP A 79 -17.11 -11.60 -7.02
N ASP A 80 -15.95 -11.76 -6.39
CA ASP A 80 -15.82 -11.66 -4.93
C ASP A 80 -16.24 -10.27 -4.43
N TYR A 81 -15.81 -9.20 -5.11
CA TYR A 81 -16.24 -7.85 -4.78
C TYR A 81 -17.74 -7.66 -5.00
N ARG A 82 -18.32 -8.17 -6.08
CA ARG A 82 -19.77 -8.10 -6.36
C ARG A 82 -20.60 -8.82 -5.29
N ALA A 83 -20.10 -9.94 -4.78
CA ALA A 83 -20.74 -10.70 -3.69
C ALA A 83 -20.55 -10.04 -2.31
N SER A 84 -19.56 -9.17 -2.15
CA SER A 84 -19.32 -8.46 -0.90
C SER A 84 -20.34 -7.35 -0.63
N ALA A 85 -20.48 -6.95 0.64
CA ALA A 85 -21.34 -5.83 1.04
C ALA A 85 -20.95 -4.49 0.38
N GLY A 86 -19.69 -4.32 -0.02
CA GLY A 86 -19.20 -3.10 -0.68
C GLY A 86 -19.46 -3.04 -2.19
N GLY A 87 -19.73 -4.19 -2.81
CA GLY A 87 -19.89 -4.32 -4.26
C GLY A 87 -18.62 -4.01 -5.07
N TRP A 88 -18.65 -4.35 -6.36
CA TRP A 88 -17.65 -3.88 -7.32
C TRP A 88 -18.07 -2.54 -7.92
N ARG A 89 -17.23 -1.52 -7.75
CA ARG A 89 -17.44 -0.19 -8.35
C ARG A 89 -16.16 0.25 -9.05
N ARG A 90 -16.01 -0.09 -10.34
CA ARG A 90 -14.80 0.19 -11.15
C ARG A 90 -14.30 1.62 -11.00
N GLY A 91 -15.19 2.62 -11.05
CA GLY A 91 -14.82 4.03 -10.87
C GLY A 91 -14.34 4.39 -9.46
N ALA A 92 -14.85 3.73 -8.42
CA ALA A 92 -14.35 3.90 -7.05
C ALA A 92 -12.97 3.25 -6.89
N LYS A 93 -12.79 2.04 -7.43
CA LYS A 93 -11.49 1.34 -7.45
C LYS A 93 -10.43 2.10 -8.23
N ARG A 94 -10.78 2.74 -9.35
CA ARG A 94 -9.89 3.66 -10.06
C ARG A 94 -9.40 4.80 -9.17
N ARG A 95 -10.32 5.50 -8.49
CA ARG A 95 -9.98 6.58 -7.57
C ARG A 95 -9.16 6.11 -6.37
N GLU A 96 -9.38 4.87 -5.93
CA GLU A 96 -8.56 4.22 -4.92
C GLU A 96 -7.14 4.03 -5.47
N MET A 97 -6.96 3.35 -6.60
CA MET A 97 -5.63 3.12 -7.22
C MET A 97 -4.84 4.40 -7.51
N GLY A 98 -5.52 5.51 -7.85
CA GLY A 98 -4.88 6.80 -8.10
C GLY A 98 -4.68 7.68 -6.86
N THR A 99 -4.83 7.15 -5.65
CA THR A 99 -4.65 7.92 -4.41
C THR A 99 -3.16 8.16 -4.12
N PRO A 100 -2.68 9.41 -4.07
CA PRO A 100 -1.33 9.71 -3.60
C PRO A 100 -1.19 9.30 -2.14
N GLY A 101 -0.10 8.60 -1.81
CA GLY A 101 0.18 8.22 -0.43
C GLY A 101 -0.85 7.23 0.14
N LEU A 102 -1.31 6.27 -0.67
CA LEU A 102 -2.10 5.12 -0.24
C LEU A 102 -1.28 4.19 0.68
N ARG A 103 -0.91 4.72 1.84
CA ARG A 103 -0.41 4.00 3.00
C ARG A 103 -1.24 4.51 4.19
N ASN A 104 -2.12 3.65 4.70
CA ASN A 104 -2.92 3.74 5.94
C ASN A 104 -4.15 4.66 6.07
N LYS A 105 -4.16 5.94 5.65
CA LYS A 105 -5.28 6.84 6.05
C LYS A 105 -6.64 6.49 5.43
N ARG A 106 -6.71 6.23 4.12
CA ARG A 106 -7.98 5.83 3.47
C ARG A 106 -8.46 4.43 3.90
N ALA A 107 -7.53 3.53 4.19
CA ALA A 107 -7.85 2.19 4.71
C ALA A 107 -8.51 2.29 6.09
N ARG A 108 -8.00 3.14 6.99
CA ARG A 108 -8.59 3.39 8.31
C ARG A 108 -10.05 3.86 8.21
N ASP A 109 -10.31 4.87 7.39
CA ASP A 109 -11.66 5.44 7.25
C ASP A 109 -12.65 4.46 6.61
N PHE A 110 -12.17 3.61 5.69
CA PHE A 110 -12.95 2.53 5.09
C PHE A 110 -13.42 1.52 6.14
N TYR A 111 -12.51 0.99 6.97
CA TYR A 111 -12.85 -0.02 7.99
C TYR A 111 -13.79 0.53 9.07
N ARG A 112 -13.62 1.79 9.48
CA ARG A 112 -14.56 2.44 10.42
C ARG A 112 -15.99 2.49 9.87
N ARG A 113 -16.17 2.77 8.57
CA ARG A 113 -17.51 2.79 7.93
C ARG A 113 -18.16 1.41 7.86
N LEU A 114 -17.38 0.34 7.84
CA LEU A 114 -17.87 -1.04 7.87
C LEU A 114 -18.22 -1.54 9.28
N GLY A 115 -18.11 -0.68 10.30
CA GLY A 115 -18.44 -1.02 11.69
C GLY A 115 -17.27 -1.57 12.50
N TYR A 116 -16.05 -1.60 11.95
CA TYR A 116 -14.87 -1.96 12.72
C TYR A 116 -14.51 -0.80 13.67
N GLY A 117 -14.48 -1.10 14.96
CA GLY A 117 -14.02 -0.19 16.02
C GLY A 117 -12.55 -0.40 16.33
N LEU A 118 -11.97 0.47 17.17
CA LEU A 118 -10.68 0.20 17.80
C LEU A 118 -10.80 -1.07 18.65
N ASP A 119 -9.90 -2.01 18.41
CA ASP A 119 -9.77 -3.18 19.26
C ASP A 119 -9.26 -2.78 20.65
N PRO A 120 -9.67 -3.43 21.75
CA PRO A 120 -9.13 -3.17 23.08
C PRO A 120 -7.61 -3.35 23.19
N SER A 121 -7.01 -4.19 22.33
CA SER A 121 -5.55 -4.35 22.22
C SER A 121 -4.88 -3.27 21.36
N SER A 122 -5.65 -2.41 20.69
CA SER A 122 -5.11 -1.32 19.89
C SER A 122 -4.42 -0.29 20.78
N PRO A 123 -3.28 0.27 20.33
CA PRO A 123 -2.77 1.48 20.96
C PRO A 123 -3.80 2.62 20.83
N PRO A 124 -3.82 3.57 21.79
CA PRO A 124 -4.72 4.71 21.74
C PRO A 124 -4.41 5.60 20.53
N GLU A 125 -5.45 6.13 19.88
CA GLU A 125 -5.30 6.97 18.68
C GLU A 125 -4.44 8.20 18.90
N ARG A 126 -4.66 8.86 20.05
CA ARG A 126 -3.83 9.94 20.56
C ARG A 126 -3.40 9.59 21.97
N ARG A 127 -2.12 9.78 22.25
CA ARG A 127 -1.57 9.69 23.60
C ARG A 127 -1.02 11.05 23.99
N GLU A 128 -1.50 11.58 25.11
CA GLU A 128 -0.91 12.77 25.72
C GLU A 128 0.31 12.37 26.54
N LEU A 129 1.44 13.02 26.26
CA LEU A 129 2.68 12.85 27.02
C LEU A 129 2.77 13.88 28.14
N ARG A 130 3.63 13.63 29.13
CA ARG A 130 3.95 14.64 30.14
C ARG A 130 4.46 15.91 29.46
N GLY A 131 3.82 17.04 29.75
CA GLY A 131 4.07 18.32 29.12
C GLY A 131 3.04 18.73 28.06
N GLY A 132 1.93 18.01 27.91
CA GLY A 132 0.80 18.40 27.05
C GLY A 132 1.02 18.12 25.56
N ARG A 133 2.08 17.40 25.19
CA ARG A 133 2.34 17.01 23.81
C ARG A 133 1.46 15.81 23.44
N GLU A 134 0.55 16.00 22.50
CA GLU A 134 -0.21 14.90 21.90
C GLU A 134 0.61 14.20 20.81
N VAL A 135 0.58 12.87 20.80
CA VAL A 135 1.22 12.02 19.79
C VAL A 135 0.20 11.06 19.21
N GLU A 136 0.09 11.01 17.87
CA GLU A 136 -0.80 10.08 17.14
C GLU A 136 -0.14 8.69 17.02
N SER A 137 -0.91 7.61 17.10
CA SER A 137 -0.39 6.25 16.92
C SER A 137 -0.23 5.91 15.44
N GLN A 138 0.93 5.35 15.06
CA GLN A 138 1.28 5.03 13.67
C GLN A 138 0.46 3.89 13.07
N TYR A 139 -0.02 2.99 13.92
CA TYR A 139 -0.91 1.90 13.55
C TYR A 139 -2.05 1.83 14.55
N LEU A 140 -3.20 1.33 14.10
CA LEU A 140 -4.35 1.02 14.94
C LEU A 140 -4.78 -0.40 14.63
N ILE A 141 -5.23 -1.12 15.65
CA ILE A 141 -5.84 -2.43 15.48
C ILE A 141 -7.35 -2.18 15.46
N LEU A 142 -8.01 -2.57 14.36
CA LEU A 142 -9.46 -2.45 14.24
C LEU A 142 -10.10 -3.84 14.30
N SER A 143 -11.18 -4.00 15.07
CA SER A 143 -11.94 -5.25 15.17
C SER A 143 -13.44 -5.02 15.02
N LEU A 144 -14.14 -6.05 14.56
CA LEU A 144 -15.60 -6.05 14.38
C LEU A 144 -16.19 -7.06 15.36
N VAL A 145 -17.08 -6.59 16.24
CA VAL A 145 -17.80 -7.48 17.16
C VAL A 145 -18.84 -8.24 16.35
N VAL A 146 -18.61 -9.54 16.15
CA VAL A 146 -19.60 -10.44 15.55
C VAL A 146 -20.48 -10.95 16.69
N GLY A 147 -21.76 -10.59 16.68
CA GLY A 147 -22.73 -11.16 17.62
C GLY A 147 -22.74 -12.68 17.47
N ARG A 148 -22.58 -13.42 18.57
CA ARG A 148 -22.80 -14.87 18.56
C ARG A 148 -24.27 -15.11 18.19
N GLN A 149 -24.50 -15.82 17.08
CA GLN A 149 -25.78 -16.48 16.82
C GLN A 149 -25.95 -17.65 17.79
#